data_AF-A0A0M1IUK6-F1
#
_entry.id   AF-A0A0M1IUK6-F1
#
_cell.length_a   1.000
_cell.length_b   1.000
_cell.length_c   1.000
_cell.angle_alpha   90.00
_cell.angle_beta   90.00
_cell.angle_gamma   90.00
#
_symmetry.space_group_name_H-M   'P 1'
#
loop_
_entity.id
_entity.type
_entity.pdbx_description
1 polymer ?
#
loop_
_entity_poly.entity_id
_entity_poly.type
_entity_poly.pdbx_seq_one_letter_code
_entity_poly.pdbx_strand_id
1 'polypeptide(L)'
;MGVDIVEIAQEIYNAAKRLQKSGDKLFALAKEYAKAEQKYRQALGMEIMKLRGEKVPVSIVGDIARANISNLKFERDLSEYRYKAGRDKAQALQAEISALQTLYKRQEDI
;
A
#
# COMPACT_ATOMS: atom_id res chain seq x y z
N MET A 1 -34.75 -11.36 21.19
CA MET A 1 -33.64 -10.41 20.98
C MET A 1 -33.06 -10.69 19.61
N GLY A 2 -33.77 -10.27 18.56
CA GLY A 2 -33.19 -10.26 17.22
C GLY A 2 -32.27 -9.05 17.16
N VAL A 3 -30.98 -9.28 16.97
CA VAL A 3 -30.15 -8.23 16.37
C VAL A 3 -30.83 -7.91 15.04
N ASP A 4 -31.26 -6.67 14.86
CA ASP A 4 -32.19 -6.32 13.79
C ASP A 4 -31.53 -6.64 12.44
N ILE A 5 -32.13 -7.52 11.64
CA ILE A 5 -31.59 -8.01 10.36
C ILE A 5 -31.22 -6.82 9.46
N VAL A 6 -31.96 -5.72 9.61
CA VAL A 6 -31.73 -4.44 8.95
C VAL A 6 -30.42 -3.78 9.39
N GLU A 7 -30.02 -3.87 10.66
CA GLU A 7 -28.75 -3.32 11.15
C GLU A 7 -27.55 -4.05 10.56
N ILE A 8 -27.59 -5.39 10.49
CA ILE A 8 -26.51 -6.20 9.90
C ILE A 8 -26.39 -5.93 8.40
N ALA A 9 -27.53 -5.86 7.68
CA ALA A 9 -27.53 -5.52 6.26
C ALA A 9 -26.96 -4.10 6.01
N GLN A 10 -27.29 -3.14 6.87
CA GLN A 10 -26.78 -1.77 6.78
C GLN A 10 -25.27 -1.70 7.07
N GLU A 11 -24.78 -2.45 8.05
CA GLU A 11 -23.36 -2.59 8.37
C GLU A 11 -22.57 -3.20 7.19
N ILE A 12 -23.08 -4.28 6.57
CA ILE A 12 -22.48 -4.91 5.39
C ILE A 12 -22.41 -3.92 4.22
N TYR A 13 -23.50 -3.19 3.95
CA TYR A 13 -23.53 -2.18 2.90
C TYR A 13 -22.52 -1.05 3.14
N ASN A 14 -22.45 -0.56 4.39
CA ASN A 14 -21.51 0.47 4.79
C ASN A 14 -20.05 0.00 4.67
N ALA A 15 -19.75 -1.23 5.09
CA ALA A 15 -18.44 -1.85 4.97
C ALA A 15 -18.03 -2.04 3.50
N ALA A 16 -18.94 -2.50 2.64
CA ALA A 16 -18.71 -2.62 1.20
C ALA A 16 -18.39 -1.25 0.55
N LYS A 17 -19.11 -0.19 0.92
CA LYS A 17 -18.85 1.17 0.45
C LYS A 17 -17.49 1.71 0.92
N ARG A 18 -17.08 1.37 2.16
CA ARG A 18 -15.74 1.70 2.69
C ARG A 18 -14.64 0.93 1.95
N LEU A 19 -14.89 -0.33 1.59
CA LEU A 19 -13.96 -1.15 0.83
C LEU A 19 -13.76 -0.60 -0.59
N GLN A 20 -14.85 -0.21 -1.27
CA GLN A 20 -14.78 0.40 -2.61
C GLN A 20 -13.94 1.69 -2.59
N LYS A 21 -14.22 2.60 -1.65
CA LYS A 21 -13.42 3.83 -1.47
C LYS A 21 -11.95 3.55 -1.13
N SER A 22 -11.68 2.46 -0.41
CA SER A 22 -10.31 2.05 -0.08
C SER A 22 -9.57 1.51 -1.32
N GLY A 23 -10.27 0.82 -2.21
CA GLY A 23 -9.76 0.38 -3.50
C GLY A 23 -9.29 1.54 -4.38
N ASP A 24 -10.11 2.59 -4.54
CA ASP A 24 -9.74 3.78 -5.31
C ASP A 24 -8.48 4.46 -4.75
N LYS A 25 -8.41 4.59 -3.42
CA LYS A 25 -7.22 5.12 -2.73
C LYS A 25 -6.00 4.23 -2.91
N LEU A 26 -6.17 2.92 -2.97
CA LEU A 26 -5.08 1.98 -3.21
C LEU A 26 -4.49 2.12 -4.61
N PHE A 27 -5.30 2.37 -5.63
CA PHE A 27 -4.78 2.66 -6.97
C PHE A 27 -3.96 3.95 -7.00
N ALA A 28 -4.39 4.98 -6.26
CA ALA A 28 -3.61 6.21 -6.13
C ALA A 28 -2.26 5.95 -5.42
N LEU A 29 -2.26 5.23 -4.30
CA LEU A 29 -1.04 4.85 -3.57
C LEU A 29 -0.10 3.98 -4.41
N ALA A 30 -0.65 3.04 -5.19
CA ALA A 30 0.14 2.20 -6.10
C ALA A 30 0.84 3.05 -7.18
N LYS A 31 0.13 4.03 -7.74
CA LYS A 31 0.69 4.97 -8.73
C LYS A 31 1.77 5.86 -8.12
N GLU A 32 1.57 6.34 -6.89
CA GLU A 32 2.57 7.10 -6.14
C GLU A 32 3.83 6.28 -5.90
N TYR A 33 3.68 5.04 -5.42
CA TYR A 33 4.80 4.12 -5.22
C TYR A 33 5.57 3.85 -6.51
N ALA A 34 4.86 3.55 -7.61
CA ALA A 34 5.49 3.31 -8.91
C ALA A 34 6.31 4.53 -9.40
N LYS A 35 5.78 5.74 -9.22
CA LYS A 35 6.49 6.98 -9.56
C LYS A 35 7.72 7.19 -8.67
N ALA A 36 7.61 6.92 -7.37
CA ALA A 36 8.72 7.08 -6.44
C ALA A 36 9.86 6.08 -6.74
N GLU A 37 9.53 4.81 -7.03
CA GLU A 37 10.53 3.81 -7.45
C GLU A 37 11.18 4.20 -8.79
N GLN A 38 10.40 4.66 -9.78
CA GLN A 38 10.95 5.13 -11.04
C GLN A 38 11.96 6.27 -10.83
N LYS A 39 11.58 7.29 -10.06
CA LYS A 39 12.43 8.45 -9.74
C LYS A 39 13.70 8.04 -9.00
N TYR A 40 13.57 7.17 -7.99
CA TYR A 40 14.71 6.65 -7.24
C TYR A 40 15.69 5.86 -8.13
N ARG A 41 15.19 4.97 -9.00
CA ARG A 41 16.03 4.17 -9.91
C ARG A 41 16.77 5.01 -10.92
N GLN A 42 16.10 6.01 -11.50
CA GLN A 42 16.73 6.95 -12.43
C GLN A 42 17.85 7.74 -11.74
N ALA A 43 17.56 8.33 -10.57
CA ALA A 43 18.53 9.10 -9.81
C ALA A 43 19.72 8.23 -9.36
N LEU A 44 19.48 6.99 -8.92
CA LEU A 44 20.54 6.07 -8.52
C LEU A 44 21.49 5.75 -9.68
N GLY A 45 20.93 5.48 -10.86
CA GLY A 45 21.73 5.21 -12.06
C GLY A 45 22.60 6.41 -12.45
N MET A 46 22.01 7.61 -12.45
CA MET A 46 22.73 8.87 -12.74
C MET A 46 23.84 9.13 -11.73
N GLU A 47 23.56 8.95 -10.43
CA GLU A 47 24.54 9.19 -9.37
C GLU A 47 25.70 8.19 -9.43
N ILE A 48 25.41 6.91 -9.71
CA ILE A 48 26.46 5.90 -9.92
C ILE A 48 27.34 6.29 -11.12
N MET A 49 26.76 6.72 -12.24
CA MET A 49 27.53 7.13 -13.42
C MET A 49 28.41 8.35 -13.14
N LYS A 50 27.89 9.32 -12.40
CA LYS A 50 28.65 10.49 -11.95
C LYS A 50 29.85 10.08 -11.08
N LEU A 51 29.62 9.30 -10.02
CA LEU A 51 30.67 8.86 -9.10
C LEU A 51 31.72 7.97 -9.79
N ARG A 52 31.31 7.18 -10.80
CA ARG A 52 32.24 6.43 -11.67
C ARG A 52 33.16 7.38 -12.46
N GLY A 53 32.62 8.47 -12.98
CA GLY A 53 33.39 9.54 -13.64
C GLY A 53 34.39 10.22 -12.69
N GLU A 54 34.01 10.35 -11.42
CA GLU A 54 34.87 10.85 -10.33
C GLU A 54 35.91 9.81 -9.84
N LYS A 55 36.02 8.65 -10.51
CA LYS A 55 36.95 7.56 -10.18
C LYS A 55 36.75 6.96 -8.78
N VAL A 56 35.55 7.05 -8.22
CA VAL A 56 35.20 6.39 -6.96
C VAL A 56 35.35 4.86 -7.13
N PRO A 57 35.98 4.15 -6.16
CA PRO A 57 36.16 2.71 -6.23
C PRO A 57 34.84 1.95 -6.39
N VAL A 58 34.86 0.91 -7.23
CA VAL A 58 33.67 0.08 -7.55
C VAL A 58 33.08 -0.58 -6.31
N SER A 59 33.92 -0.88 -5.32
CA SER A 59 33.52 -1.50 -4.06
C SER A 59 32.62 -0.61 -3.21
N ILE A 60 32.70 0.72 -3.33
CA ILE A 60 31.98 1.66 -2.46
C ILE A 60 31.02 2.59 -3.23
N VAL A 61 31.12 2.65 -4.56
CA VAL A 61 30.32 3.56 -5.39
C VAL A 61 28.81 3.40 -5.16
N GLY A 62 28.34 2.16 -4.97
CA GLY A 62 26.93 1.87 -4.71
C GLY A 62 26.44 2.33 -3.34
N ASP A 63 27.32 2.34 -2.34
CA ASP A 63 26.97 2.80 -0.99
C ASP A 63 26.92 4.33 -0.95
N ILE A 64 27.91 4.98 -1.56
CA ILE A 64 27.97 6.44 -1.66
C ILE A 64 26.79 6.97 -2.47
N ALA A 65 26.48 6.36 -3.62
CA ALA A 65 25.33 6.78 -4.42
C ALA A 65 24.03 6.71 -3.60
N ARG A 66 23.80 5.58 -2.91
CA ARG A 66 22.61 5.40 -2.05
C ARG A 66 22.56 6.38 -0.87
N ALA A 67 23.71 6.77 -0.32
CA ALA A 67 23.78 7.78 0.73
C ALA A 67 23.39 9.17 0.19
N ASN A 68 23.93 9.56 -0.99
CA ASN A 68 23.68 10.85 -1.63
C ASN A 68 22.20 11.04 -2.00
N ILE A 69 21.52 9.97 -2.42
CA ILE A 69 20.08 10.01 -2.77
C ILE A 69 19.18 9.39 -1.70
N SER A 70 19.64 9.34 -0.44
CA SER A 70 18.93 8.72 0.68
C SER A 70 17.50 9.24 0.86
N ASN A 71 17.25 10.52 0.59
CA ASN A 71 15.91 11.12 0.62
C ASN A 71 14.96 10.46 -0.38
N LEU A 72 15.40 10.19 -1.61
CA LEU A 72 14.58 9.52 -2.63
C LEU A 72 14.31 8.06 -2.26
N LYS A 73 15.28 7.39 -1.62
CA LYS A 73 15.09 6.05 -1.08
C LYS A 73 14.03 6.06 0.03
N PHE A 74 14.09 7.03 0.94
CA PHE A 74 13.11 7.19 1.99
C PHE A 74 11.70 7.44 1.44
N GLU A 75 11.53 8.35 0.47
CA GLU A 75 10.25 8.63 -0.18
C GLU A 75 9.65 7.36 -0.80
N ARG A 76 10.49 6.59 -1.52
CA ARG A 76 10.09 5.32 -2.10
C ARG A 76 9.64 4.33 -1.03
N ASP A 77 10.48 4.07 -0.04
CA ASP A 77 10.21 3.07 0.99
C ASP A 77 8.93 3.44 1.75
N LEU A 78 8.75 4.73 2.08
CA LEU A 78 7.53 5.26 2.70
C LEU A 78 6.30 5.00 1.82
N SER A 79 6.37 5.26 0.52
CA SER A 79 5.25 5.01 -0.40
C SER A 79 4.93 3.51 -0.54
N GLU A 80 5.94 2.65 -0.51
CA GLU A 80 5.76 1.19 -0.50
C GLU A 80 5.01 0.74 0.76
N TYR A 81 5.46 1.18 1.93
CA TYR A 81 4.84 0.82 3.21
C TYR A 81 3.41 1.36 3.31
N ARG A 82 3.14 2.57 2.79
CA ARG A 82 1.78 3.12 2.72
C ARG A 82 0.86 2.27 1.85
N TYR A 83 1.34 1.84 0.68
CA TYR A 83 0.58 0.97 -0.21
C TYR A 83 0.28 -0.39 0.46
N LYS A 84 1.30 -1.03 1.05
CA LYS A 84 1.15 -2.31 1.77
C LYS A 84 0.16 -2.18 2.93
N ALA A 85 0.31 -1.18 3.79
CA ALA A 85 -0.60 -0.95 4.91
C ALA A 85 -2.05 -0.71 4.45
N GLY A 86 -2.24 0.04 3.35
CA GLY A 86 -3.56 0.23 2.75
C GLY A 86 -4.17 -1.09 2.26
N ARG A 87 -3.36 -1.95 1.64
CA ARG A 87 -3.79 -3.24 1.09
C ARG A 87 -4.19 -4.19 2.22
N ASP A 88 -3.36 -4.26 3.25
CA ASP A 88 -3.62 -5.13 4.42
C ASP A 88 -4.89 -4.66 5.16
N LYS A 89 -5.13 -3.34 5.24
CA LYS A 89 -6.40 -2.79 5.74
C LYS A 89 -7.60 -3.18 4.88
N ALA A 90 -7.48 -3.14 3.55
CA ALA A 90 -8.55 -3.56 2.65
C ALA A 90 -8.88 -5.06 2.79
N GLN A 91 -7.84 -5.89 2.97
CA GLN A 91 -8.01 -7.32 3.25
C GLN A 91 -8.72 -7.57 4.60
N ALA A 92 -8.36 -6.81 5.64
CA ALA A 92 -9.05 -6.89 6.93
C ALA A 92 -10.54 -6.54 6.81
N LEU A 93 -10.87 -5.47 6.07
CA LEU A 93 -12.28 -5.09 5.80
C LEU A 93 -13.02 -6.18 5.01
N GLN A 94 -12.36 -6.82 4.06
CA GLN A 94 -12.96 -7.93 3.32
C GLN A 94 -13.28 -9.12 4.23
N ALA A 95 -12.37 -9.47 5.15
CA ALA A 95 -12.58 -10.52 6.12
C ALA A 95 -13.75 -10.20 7.09
N GLU A 96 -13.85 -8.94 7.53
CA GLU A 96 -14.95 -8.46 8.37
C GLU A 96 -16.31 -8.60 7.66
N ILE A 97 -16.39 -8.20 6.38
CA ILE A 97 -17.60 -8.37 5.56
C ILE A 97 -17.99 -9.85 5.45
N SER A 98 -17.02 -10.74 5.20
CA SER A 98 -17.30 -12.19 5.11
C SER A 98 -17.78 -12.78 6.44
N ALA A 99 -17.26 -12.31 7.57
CA ALA A 99 -17.73 -12.71 8.89
C ALA A 99 -19.18 -12.26 9.12
N LEU A 100 -19.50 -11.00 8.83
CA LEU A 100 -20.87 -10.47 8.93
C LEU A 100 -21.86 -11.22 8.01
N GLN A 101 -21.46 -11.54 6.78
CA GLN A 101 -22.26 -12.36 5.86
C GLN A 101 -22.54 -13.76 6.41
N THR A 102 -21.58 -14.37 7.11
CA THR A 102 -21.74 -15.68 7.73
C THR A 102 -22.71 -15.63 8.91
N LEU A 103 -22.61 -14.58 9.74
CA LEU A 103 -23.53 -14.36 10.85
C LEU A 103 -24.96 -14.13 10.37
N TYR A 104 -25.12 -13.32 9.30
CA TYR A 104 -26.42 -13.07 8.67
C TYR A 104 -27.09 -14.36 8.20
N LYS A 105 -26.38 -15.20 7.43
CA LYS A 105 -26.93 -16.49 6.94
C LYS A 105 -27.39 -17.40 8.08
N ARG A 106 -26.60 -17.49 9.15
CA ARG A 106 -26.93 -18.35 10.30
C ARG A 106 -28.17 -17.88 11.08
N GLN A 107 -28.53 -16.59 11.00
CA GLN A 107 -29.76 -16.07 11.58
C GLN A 107 -30.99 -16.32 10.70
N GLU A 108 -30.84 -16.42 9.38
CA GLU A 108 -31.95 -16.84 8.49
C GLU A 108 -32.30 -18.33 8.64
N ASP A 109 -31.33 -19.16 9.07
CA ASP A 109 -31.51 -20.61 9.28
C ASP A 109 -32.20 -20.99 10.62
N ILE A 110 -32.44 -20.03 11.53
CA ILE A 110 -33.07 -20.22 12.86
C ILE A 110 -34.49 -19.67 12.87
#